data_AF-A0AAW1S0Q2-F1
#
_entry.id   AF-A0AAW1S0Q2-F1
#
_cell.length_a   1.000
_cell.length_b   1.000
_cell.length_c   1.000
_cell.angle_alpha   90.00
_cell.angle_beta   90.00
_cell.angle_gamma   90.00
#
_symmetry.space_group_name_H-M   'P 1'
#
loop_
_entity.id
_entity.type
_entity.pdbx_description
1 polymer ?
#
loop_
_entity_poly.entity_id
_entity_poly.type
_entity_poly.pdbx_seq_one_letter_code
_entity_poly.pdbx_strand_id
1 'polypeptide(L)'
;MAPTQPNGDVSRPLLDETRACGDPVTVDIEEATGADCNLQHTEAIHHRSPEGQQEWEDEHKHYSDRGQWLRAGVLGANDGLVSVTATMLGVSGGSPEIRTLLLAGCSALVAGALSMAAGEYISVSSQRDTEAADVEKEREQQEKGPEARLHELNELADIYKGRGLDDDLAHQVAVALTKHDAVRAHARDELGIDIDELSNPWQAAISSMVSFTVGGGVPIVAAVFLQNPTYRLISVSAAATAALLAFGVISAWLGGAHQIKASIRVLLGGWIAMAVTFGVGRLFGHNPE
;
A
#
# COMPACT_ATOMS: atom_id res chain seq x y z
N MET A 1 -10.81 56.74 -21.65
CA MET A 1 -11.28 56.97 -23.03
C MET A 1 -11.31 55.60 -23.71
N ALA A 2 -12.47 54.94 -23.71
CA ALA A 2 -12.81 53.89 -24.68
C ALA A 2 -13.36 54.60 -25.95
N PRO A 3 -13.80 53.93 -27.03
CA PRO A 3 -13.92 52.48 -27.30
C PRO A 3 -13.49 52.07 -28.75
N THR A 4 -13.61 50.78 -29.10
CA THR A 4 -14.49 50.27 -30.17
C THR A 4 -14.36 48.74 -30.31
N GLN A 5 -15.49 48.02 -30.15
CA GLN A 5 -15.77 46.73 -30.80
C GLN A 5 -16.52 46.95 -32.13
N PRO A 6 -16.81 45.92 -32.96
CA PRO A 6 -18.07 45.17 -32.77
C PRO A 6 -18.12 43.66 -33.20
N ASN A 7 -18.98 42.93 -32.49
CA ASN A 7 -20.05 41.98 -32.89
C ASN A 7 -19.81 40.59 -33.51
N GLY A 8 -20.54 39.61 -32.93
CA GLY A 8 -20.94 38.32 -33.51
C GLY A 8 -21.71 37.44 -32.50
N ASP A 9 -23.04 37.58 -32.48
CA ASP A 9 -24.06 37.00 -31.60
C ASP A 9 -24.64 35.67 -32.14
N VAL A 10 -24.91 34.67 -31.26
CA VAL A 10 -26.00 33.68 -31.42
C VAL A 10 -26.48 33.17 -30.03
N SER A 11 -27.46 33.88 -29.46
CA SER A 11 -28.76 33.41 -28.90
C SER A 11 -28.86 32.08 -28.11
N ARG A 12 -29.24 32.20 -26.82
CA ARG A 12 -29.93 31.20 -25.98
C ARG A 12 -31.39 31.64 -25.75
N PRO A 13 -32.38 30.75 -25.61
CA PRO A 13 -33.68 31.13 -25.05
C PRO A 13 -33.75 30.88 -23.53
N LEU A 14 -34.15 31.94 -22.81
CA LEU A 14 -34.74 31.91 -21.48
C LEU A 14 -36.16 31.31 -21.56
N LEU A 15 -36.55 30.52 -20.56
CA LEU A 15 -37.87 30.65 -19.93
C LEU A 15 -37.73 30.40 -18.43
N ASP A 16 -37.93 31.48 -17.69
CA ASP A 16 -38.24 31.56 -16.26
C ASP A 16 -39.74 31.88 -16.19
N GLU A 17 -40.55 31.02 -15.55
CA GLU A 17 -41.81 31.45 -14.95
C GLU A 17 -42.05 30.71 -13.62
N THR A 18 -41.80 31.46 -12.54
CA THR A 18 -42.66 31.60 -11.35
C THR A 18 -42.72 30.47 -10.30
N ARG A 19 -42.11 30.78 -9.14
CA ARG A 19 -42.49 30.33 -7.79
C ARG A 19 -43.95 30.73 -7.47
N ALA A 20 -44.70 29.89 -6.74
CA ALA A 20 -44.97 30.08 -5.30
C ALA A 20 -46.12 29.20 -4.72
N CYS A 21 -45.81 28.62 -3.55
CA CYS A 21 -46.65 28.38 -2.35
C CYS A 21 -47.86 27.42 -2.35
N GLY A 22 -47.82 26.49 -1.38
CA GLY A 22 -48.97 26.20 -0.50
C GLY A 22 -49.31 24.71 -0.29
N ASP A 23 -49.28 24.27 0.97
CA ASP A 23 -49.44 22.90 1.49
C ASP A 23 -50.89 22.32 1.40
N PRO A 24 -51.24 21.26 2.15
CA PRO A 24 -51.29 19.86 1.72
C PRO A 24 -52.75 19.36 1.58
N VAL A 25 -53.04 18.46 0.62
CA VAL A 25 -54.42 17.94 0.46
C VAL A 25 -54.50 16.48 0.93
N THR A 26 -55.03 16.36 2.14
CA THR A 26 -55.90 15.31 2.71
C THR A 26 -56.32 14.15 1.80
N VAL A 27 -56.11 12.93 2.31
CA VAL A 27 -56.82 11.72 1.92
C VAL A 27 -58.21 11.74 2.57
N ASP A 28 -59.27 11.57 1.77
CA ASP A 28 -60.52 10.95 2.25
C ASP A 28 -61.34 10.36 1.09
N ILE A 29 -62.15 9.40 1.50
CA ILE A 29 -62.72 8.23 0.82
C ILE A 29 -64.03 8.58 0.07
N GLU A 30 -64.43 7.72 -0.87
CA GLU A 30 -65.81 7.22 -1.08
C GLU A 30 -66.45 7.41 -2.48
N GLU A 31 -66.91 6.26 -3.00
CA GLU A 31 -67.97 6.00 -3.99
C GLU A 31 -67.90 6.55 -5.43
N ALA A 32 -67.64 5.64 -6.38
CA ALA A 32 -68.45 5.54 -7.59
C ALA A 32 -68.56 4.07 -8.04
N THR A 33 -69.76 3.56 -7.91
CA THR A 33 -70.26 2.23 -8.27
C THR A 33 -70.44 2.07 -9.77
N GLY A 34 -70.11 0.88 -10.29
CA GLY A 34 -70.85 0.19 -11.35
C GLY A 34 -70.71 0.68 -12.79
N ALA A 35 -69.86 0.01 -13.58
CA ALA A 35 -70.17 -0.32 -14.97
C ALA A 35 -69.38 -1.57 -15.41
N ASP A 36 -70.10 -2.66 -15.65
CA ASP A 36 -69.61 -3.86 -16.34
C ASP A 36 -69.13 -3.51 -17.75
N CYS A 37 -67.92 -3.96 -18.12
CA CYS A 37 -67.62 -4.31 -19.51
C CYS A 37 -66.45 -5.30 -19.56
N ASN A 38 -66.82 -6.58 -19.69
CA ASN A 38 -65.94 -7.68 -20.06
C ASN A 38 -65.43 -7.47 -21.49
N LEU A 39 -64.12 -7.40 -21.72
CA LEU A 39 -63.52 -7.67 -23.03
C LEU A 39 -62.05 -8.10 -22.87
N GLN A 40 -61.79 -9.28 -23.40
CA GLN A 40 -60.52 -9.96 -23.52
C GLN A 40 -59.51 -9.16 -24.34
N HIS A 41 -58.34 -8.85 -23.77
CA HIS A 41 -57.09 -8.83 -24.55
C HIS A 41 -55.89 -9.06 -23.65
N THR A 42 -55.29 -10.24 -23.79
CA THR A 42 -53.99 -10.59 -23.23
C THR A 42 -52.93 -10.07 -24.20
N GLU A 43 -52.45 -8.84 -24.01
CA GLU A 43 -51.23 -8.39 -24.67
C GLU A 43 -50.03 -8.74 -23.78
N ALA A 44 -49.25 -9.70 -24.27
CA ALA A 44 -47.95 -10.03 -23.71
C ALA A 44 -47.04 -8.79 -23.79
N ILE A 45 -46.68 -8.22 -22.63
CA ILE A 45 -45.63 -7.23 -22.53
C ILE A 45 -44.32 -7.92 -22.87
N HIS A 46 -43.91 -7.78 -24.13
CA HIS A 46 -42.58 -8.14 -24.59
C HIS A 46 -41.60 -7.15 -23.95
N HIS A 47 -41.01 -7.52 -22.81
CA HIS A 47 -39.87 -6.80 -22.24
C HIS A 47 -38.73 -6.82 -23.26
N ARG A 48 -38.60 -5.72 -24.01
CA ARG A 48 -37.45 -5.44 -24.85
C ARG A 48 -36.32 -5.02 -23.91
N SER A 49 -35.33 -5.90 -23.74
CA SER A 49 -34.11 -5.61 -22.98
C SER A 49 -33.45 -4.36 -23.56
N PRO A 50 -33.11 -3.34 -22.75
CA PRO A 50 -32.22 -2.28 -23.22
C PRO A 50 -30.84 -2.89 -23.43
N GLU A 51 -30.44 -3.01 -24.69
CA GLU A 51 -29.06 -3.22 -25.10
C GLU A 51 -28.19 -2.06 -24.58
N GLY A 52 -27.03 -2.39 -24.01
CA GLY A 52 -25.99 -1.41 -23.70
C GLY A 52 -25.80 -1.12 -22.21
N GLN A 53 -25.66 -2.14 -21.38
CA GLN A 53 -24.83 -1.98 -20.18
C GLN A 53 -23.37 -2.00 -20.63
N GLN A 54 -22.82 -0.81 -20.85
CA GLN A 54 -21.38 -0.63 -20.97
C GLN A 54 -20.83 -0.89 -19.57
N GLU A 55 -20.35 -2.11 -19.38
CA GLU A 55 -19.72 -2.59 -18.15
C GLU A 55 -18.42 -1.79 -17.98
N TRP A 56 -18.42 -0.84 -17.06
CA TRP A 56 -17.22 -0.09 -16.70
C TRP A 56 -16.32 -1.03 -15.89
N GLU A 57 -15.51 -1.84 -16.57
CA GLU A 57 -14.37 -2.53 -15.96
C GLU A 57 -13.31 -1.48 -15.62
N ASP A 58 -13.54 -0.73 -14.54
CA ASP A 58 -12.47 0.05 -13.92
C ASP A 58 -11.48 -0.93 -13.29
N GLU A 59 -10.44 -1.29 -14.06
CA GLU A 59 -9.25 -1.98 -13.54
C GLU A 59 -8.41 -1.01 -12.70
N HIS A 60 -9.00 -0.43 -11.66
CA HIS A 60 -8.29 0.32 -10.64
C HIS A 60 -7.49 -0.68 -9.80
N LYS A 61 -6.24 -0.95 -10.24
CA LYS A 61 -5.27 -1.68 -9.41
C LYS A 61 -4.98 -0.85 -8.16
N HIS A 62 -5.57 -1.25 -7.03
CA HIS A 62 -5.24 -0.72 -5.72
C HIS A 62 -3.87 -1.27 -5.28
N TYR A 63 -2.89 -0.37 -5.13
CA TYR A 63 -1.52 -0.71 -4.73
C TYR A 63 -1.33 -0.73 -3.20
N SER A 64 -2.31 -0.25 -2.42
CA SER A 64 -2.22 -0.03 -0.97
C SER A 64 -2.08 -1.32 -0.16
N ASP A 65 -2.88 -2.35 -0.46
CA ASP A 65 -3.00 -3.54 0.41
C ASP A 65 -1.80 -4.49 0.24
N ARG A 66 -1.07 -4.36 -0.87
CA ARG A 66 0.18 -5.10 -1.11
C ARG A 66 1.39 -4.44 -0.44
N GLY A 67 1.22 -3.25 0.14
CA GLY A 67 2.31 -2.34 0.48
C GLY A 67 3.29 -2.88 1.51
N GLN A 68 2.83 -3.60 2.55
CA GLN A 68 3.66 -3.87 3.72
C GLN A 68 4.67 -5.00 3.49
N TRP A 69 4.25 -6.16 2.97
CA TRP A 69 5.15 -7.26 2.62
C TRP A 69 5.99 -6.95 1.37
N LEU A 70 5.44 -6.20 0.41
CA LEU A 70 6.14 -5.86 -0.81
C LEU A 70 7.24 -4.83 -0.55
N ARG A 71 6.98 -3.86 0.35
CA ARG A 71 8.02 -2.96 0.87
C ARG A 71 9.11 -3.75 1.60
N ALA A 72 8.73 -4.69 2.47
CA ALA A 72 9.69 -5.52 3.20
C ALA A 72 10.58 -6.35 2.26
N GLY A 73 9.99 -6.99 1.24
CA GLY A 73 10.72 -7.77 0.24
C GLY A 73 11.65 -6.92 -0.64
N VAL A 74 11.17 -5.79 -1.17
CA VAL A 74 12.01 -4.89 -2.00
C VAL A 74 13.17 -4.32 -1.19
N LEU A 75 12.92 -3.89 0.05
CA LEU A 75 13.97 -3.43 0.96
C LEU A 75 14.97 -4.55 1.25
N GLY A 76 14.50 -5.77 1.49
CA GLY A 76 15.36 -6.92 1.74
C GLY A 76 16.28 -7.24 0.58
N ALA A 77 15.75 -7.31 -0.65
CA ALA A 77 16.57 -7.58 -1.82
C ALA A 77 17.64 -6.51 -2.04
N ASN A 78 17.29 -5.23 -1.87
CA ASN A 78 18.25 -4.16 -2.02
C ASN A 78 19.31 -4.16 -0.91
N ASP A 79 18.90 -4.36 0.34
CA ASP A 79 19.81 -4.39 1.47
C ASP A 79 20.78 -5.57 1.39
N GLY A 80 20.29 -6.75 1.02
CA GLY A 80 21.12 -7.93 0.76
C GLY A 80 22.13 -7.70 -0.35
N LEU A 81 21.71 -7.10 -1.46
CA LEU A 81 22.61 -6.79 -2.57
C LEU A 81 23.71 -5.81 -2.15
N VAL A 82 23.34 -4.67 -1.54
CA VAL A 82 24.29 -3.62 -1.17
C VAL A 82 25.23 -4.10 -0.06
N SER A 83 24.69 -4.65 1.02
CA SER A 83 25.49 -5.06 2.19
C SER A 83 26.49 -6.16 1.84
N VAL A 84 26.05 -7.25 1.18
CA VAL A 84 26.95 -8.36 0.84
C VAL A 84 27.99 -7.94 -0.20
N THR A 85 27.59 -7.15 -1.20
CA THR A 85 28.56 -6.61 -2.17
C THR A 85 29.58 -5.72 -1.49
N ALA A 86 29.14 -4.78 -0.65
CA ALA A 86 30.02 -3.87 0.07
C ALA A 86 31.00 -4.62 0.98
N THR A 87 30.54 -5.63 1.72
CA THR A 87 31.43 -6.49 2.53
C THR A 87 32.46 -7.22 1.67
N MET A 88 32.03 -7.82 0.56
CA MET A 88 32.95 -8.50 -0.37
C MET A 88 33.98 -7.53 -0.95
N LEU A 89 33.56 -6.36 -1.42
CA LEU A 89 34.48 -5.35 -1.96
C LEU A 89 35.44 -4.82 -0.88
N GLY A 90 34.96 -4.59 0.34
CA GLY A 90 35.81 -4.24 1.47
C GLY A 90 36.90 -5.28 1.73
N VAL A 91 36.54 -6.56 1.82
CA VAL A 91 37.53 -7.63 1.98
C VAL A 91 38.50 -7.70 0.80
N SER A 92 38.01 -7.52 -0.43
CA SER A 92 38.85 -7.51 -1.63
C SER A 92 39.86 -6.35 -1.67
N GLY A 93 39.54 -5.22 -1.01
CA GLY A 93 40.44 -4.09 -0.88
C GLY A 93 41.68 -4.41 -0.02
N GLY A 94 41.55 -5.37 0.90
CA GLY A 94 42.63 -5.79 1.79
C GLY A 94 43.28 -7.14 1.46
N SER A 95 42.59 -8.04 0.75
CA SER A 95 43.13 -9.34 0.33
C SER A 95 42.66 -9.75 -1.06
N PRO A 96 43.56 -10.20 -1.96
CA PRO A 96 43.18 -10.71 -3.28
C PRO A 96 42.68 -12.17 -3.25
N GLU A 97 42.63 -12.83 -2.09
CA GLU A 97 42.29 -14.24 -1.98
C GLU A 97 40.79 -14.51 -2.17
N ILE A 98 40.44 -15.44 -3.06
CA ILE A 98 39.04 -15.80 -3.33
C ILE A 98 38.35 -16.48 -2.14
N ARG A 99 39.07 -17.31 -1.36
CA ARG A 99 38.49 -18.00 -0.20
C ARG A 99 38.04 -17.00 0.86
N THR A 100 38.88 -16.01 1.15
CA THR A 100 38.58 -14.93 2.10
C THR A 100 37.39 -14.11 1.63
N LEU A 101 37.32 -13.79 0.33
CA LEU A 101 36.19 -13.08 -0.26
C LEU A 101 34.87 -13.86 -0.13
N LEU A 102 34.87 -15.15 -0.51
CA LEU A 102 33.66 -15.99 -0.48
C LEU A 102 33.22 -16.28 0.95
N LEU A 103 34.15 -16.52 1.88
CA LEU A 103 33.83 -16.70 3.29
C LEU A 103 33.16 -15.45 3.87
N ALA A 104 33.68 -14.26 3.56
CA ALA A 104 33.09 -13.00 3.98
C ALA A 104 31.71 -12.77 3.36
N GLY A 105 31.55 -13.00 2.06
CA GLY A 105 30.27 -12.87 1.35
C GLY A 105 29.20 -13.81 1.90
N CYS A 106 29.52 -15.10 2.06
CA CYS A 106 28.59 -16.08 2.63
C CYS A 106 28.23 -15.78 4.09
N SER A 107 29.21 -15.35 4.89
CA SER A 107 28.97 -14.96 6.29
C SER A 107 28.06 -13.73 6.37
N ALA A 108 28.31 -12.71 5.54
CA ALA A 108 27.48 -11.51 5.45
C ALA A 108 26.06 -11.84 4.97
N LEU A 109 25.92 -12.75 4.00
CA LEU A 109 24.62 -13.20 3.51
C LEU A 109 23.80 -13.85 4.62
N VAL A 110 24.36 -14.84 5.30
CA VAL A 110 23.64 -15.60 6.35
C VAL A 110 23.35 -14.71 7.55
N ALA A 111 24.36 -13.97 8.04
CA ALA A 111 24.18 -13.09 9.18
C ALA A 111 23.18 -11.97 8.88
N GLY A 112 23.27 -11.36 7.70
CA GLY A 112 22.37 -10.30 7.26
C GLY A 112 20.93 -10.78 7.07
N ALA A 113 20.73 -11.92 6.41
CA ALA A 113 19.40 -12.50 6.19
C ALA A 113 18.70 -12.84 7.52
N LEU A 114 19.41 -13.46 8.46
CA LEU A 114 18.87 -13.78 9.79
C LEU A 114 18.60 -12.53 10.62
N SER A 115 19.52 -11.56 10.62
CA SER A 115 19.35 -10.29 11.32
C SER A 115 18.14 -9.52 10.80
N MET A 116 17.95 -9.49 9.47
CA MET A 116 16.81 -8.81 8.86
C MET A 116 15.50 -9.54 9.17
N ALA A 117 15.48 -10.87 9.09
CA ALA A 117 14.32 -11.67 9.45
C ALA A 117 13.91 -11.43 10.92
N ALA A 118 14.88 -11.43 11.84
CA ALA A 118 14.65 -11.17 13.24
C ALA A 118 14.14 -9.73 13.47
N GLY A 119 14.76 -8.74 12.83
CA GLY A 119 14.35 -7.34 12.94
C GLY A 119 12.92 -7.10 12.47
N GLU A 120 12.55 -7.64 11.31
CA GLU A 120 11.20 -7.55 10.77
C GLU A 120 10.19 -8.32 11.65
N TYR A 121 10.54 -9.53 12.12
CA TYR A 121 9.68 -10.28 13.03
C TYR A 121 9.40 -9.48 14.30
N ILE A 122 10.43 -8.94 14.95
CA ILE A 122 10.29 -8.18 16.20
C ILE A 122 9.44 -6.93 15.97
N SER A 123 9.73 -6.17 14.91
CA SER A 123 9.00 -4.94 14.60
C SER A 123 7.52 -5.20 14.32
N VAL A 124 7.22 -6.19 13.47
CA VAL A 124 5.82 -6.50 13.08
C VAL A 124 5.08 -7.20 14.21
N SER A 125 5.76 -7.98 15.06
CA SER A 125 5.16 -8.55 16.27
C SER A 125 4.74 -7.45 17.23
N SER A 126 5.61 -6.46 17.48
CA SER A 126 5.27 -5.32 18.34
C SER A 126 4.10 -4.52 17.78
N GLN A 127 4.01 -4.37 16.46
CA GLN A 127 2.88 -3.73 15.80
C GLN A 127 1.60 -4.55 16.05
N ARG A 128 1.63 -5.86 15.79
CA ARG A 128 0.50 -6.77 16.02
C ARG A 128 0.04 -6.76 17.49
N ASP A 129 0.97 -6.74 18.44
CA ASP A 129 0.65 -6.69 19.87
C ASP A 129 -0.06 -5.38 20.24
N THR A 130 0.32 -4.27 19.60
CA THR A 130 -0.34 -2.96 19.78
C THR A 130 -1.74 -2.99 19.18
N GLU A 131 -1.89 -3.48 17.95
CA GLU A 131 -3.18 -3.62 17.27
C GLU A 131 -4.14 -4.50 18.10
N ALA A 132 -3.66 -5.63 18.61
CA ALA A 132 -4.45 -6.54 19.44
C ALA A 132 -4.84 -5.92 20.79
N ALA A 133 -3.94 -5.16 21.42
CA ALA A 133 -4.21 -4.47 22.68
C ALA A 133 -5.28 -3.38 22.51
N ASP A 134 -5.26 -2.64 21.40
CA ASP A 134 -6.26 -1.60 21.16
C ASP A 134 -7.64 -2.21 20.82
N VAL A 135 -7.69 -3.32 20.08
CA VAL A 135 -8.94 -4.07 19.87
C VAL A 135 -9.51 -4.61 21.18
N GLU A 136 -8.66 -5.10 22.10
CA GLU A 136 -9.13 -5.58 23.41
C GLU A 136 -9.65 -4.43 24.28
N LYS A 137 -9.02 -3.25 24.26
CA LYS A 137 -9.56 -2.07 24.96
C LYS A 137 -10.93 -1.69 24.44
N GLU A 138 -11.14 -1.73 23.13
CA GLU A 138 -12.44 -1.43 22.52
C GLU A 138 -13.50 -2.42 23.02
N ARG A 139 -13.16 -3.71 23.06
CA ARG A 139 -14.02 -4.73 23.65
C ARG A 139 -14.35 -4.45 25.11
N GLU A 140 -13.37 -4.07 25.93
CA GLU A 140 -13.59 -3.69 27.33
C GLU A 140 -14.53 -2.49 27.46
N GLN A 141 -14.46 -1.48 26.57
CA GLN A 141 -15.39 -0.34 26.59
C GLN A 141 -16.83 -0.76 26.33
N GLN A 142 -17.05 -1.64 25.36
CA GLN A 142 -18.39 -2.15 25.03
C GLN A 142 -19.02 -2.96 26.18
N GLU A 143 -18.19 -3.52 27.07
CA GLU A 143 -18.59 -4.30 28.25
C GLU A 143 -18.90 -3.43 29.49
N LYS A 144 -18.46 -2.16 29.55
CA LYS A 144 -18.61 -1.27 30.75
C LYS A 144 -20.04 -0.84 31.06
N GLY A 145 -20.99 -1.00 30.13
CA GLY A 145 -22.41 -0.77 30.35
C GLY A 145 -23.07 0.19 29.36
N PRO A 146 -24.36 0.54 29.57
CA PRO A 146 -25.15 1.29 28.60
C PRO A 146 -24.64 2.72 28.35
N GLU A 147 -24.13 3.40 29.39
CA GLU A 147 -23.60 4.76 29.25
C GLU A 147 -22.32 4.79 28.41
N ALA A 148 -21.41 3.83 28.63
CA ALA A 148 -20.20 3.68 27.83
C ALA A 148 -20.55 3.40 26.36
N ARG A 149 -21.44 2.42 26.09
CA ARG A 149 -21.86 2.13 24.71
C ARG A 149 -22.52 3.30 23.99
N LEU A 150 -23.26 4.15 24.71
CA LEU A 150 -23.83 5.37 24.14
C LEU A 150 -22.74 6.40 23.83
N HIS A 151 -21.71 6.50 24.68
CA HIS A 151 -20.55 7.35 24.42
C HIS A 151 -19.80 6.91 23.16
N GLU A 152 -19.44 5.64 23.06
CA GLU A 152 -18.78 5.04 21.89
C GLU A 152 -19.61 5.29 20.60
N LEU A 153 -20.92 5.07 20.65
CA LEU A 153 -21.80 5.32 19.50
C LEU A 153 -21.78 6.79 19.03
N ASN A 154 -21.72 7.73 19.97
CA ASN A 154 -21.63 9.16 19.64
C ASN A 154 -20.26 9.51 19.06
N GLU A 155 -19.19 8.92 19.58
CA GLU A 155 -17.83 9.08 19.04
C GLU A 155 -17.75 8.57 17.60
N LEU A 156 -18.32 7.39 17.31
CA LEU A 156 -18.41 6.88 15.95
C LEU A 156 -19.20 7.82 15.03
N ALA A 157 -20.34 8.36 15.50
CA ALA A 157 -21.10 9.34 14.74
C ALA A 157 -20.30 10.63 14.46
N ASP A 158 -19.52 11.11 15.43
CA ASP A 158 -18.66 12.28 15.26
C ASP A 158 -17.53 12.04 14.24
N ILE A 159 -16.97 10.82 14.19
CA ILE A 159 -16.02 10.42 13.13
C ILE A 159 -16.67 10.55 11.75
N TYR A 160 -17.89 10.06 11.58
CA TYR A 160 -18.62 10.15 10.31
C TYR A 160 -19.02 11.56 9.93
N LYS A 161 -19.37 12.42 10.90
CA LYS A 161 -19.55 13.87 10.68
C LYS A 161 -18.25 14.52 10.20
N GLY A 162 -17.12 14.19 10.81
CA GLY A 162 -15.80 14.65 10.38
C GLY A 162 -15.43 14.23 8.96
N ARG A 163 -15.96 13.09 8.49
CA ARG A 163 -15.85 12.60 7.11
C ARG A 163 -16.82 13.27 6.12
N GLY A 164 -17.74 14.10 6.60
CA GLY A 164 -18.63 14.94 5.77
C GLY A 164 -20.10 14.53 5.75
N LEU A 165 -20.53 13.59 6.60
CA LEU A 165 -21.96 13.26 6.74
C LEU A 165 -22.67 14.34 7.57
N ASP A 166 -23.95 14.58 7.28
CA ASP A 166 -24.82 15.35 8.18
C ASP A 166 -25.09 14.58 9.49
N ASP A 167 -25.55 15.28 10.52
CA ASP A 167 -25.69 14.74 11.88
C ASP A 167 -26.66 13.53 11.93
N ASP A 168 -27.82 13.64 11.27
CA ASP A 168 -28.84 12.60 11.25
C ASP A 168 -28.34 11.35 10.51
N LEU A 169 -27.66 11.52 9.37
CA LEU A 169 -27.10 10.41 8.60
C LEU A 169 -25.92 9.75 9.33
N ALA A 170 -25.03 10.54 9.93
CA ALA A 170 -23.89 10.02 10.68
C ALA A 170 -24.33 9.18 11.88
N HIS A 171 -25.37 9.62 12.61
CA HIS A 171 -25.94 8.84 13.70
C HIS A 171 -26.59 7.53 13.19
N GLN A 172 -27.32 7.58 12.08
CA GLN A 172 -27.91 6.38 11.48
C GLN A 172 -26.85 5.36 11.04
N VAL A 173 -25.75 5.82 10.44
CA VAL A 173 -24.61 4.97 10.06
C VAL A 173 -23.96 4.34 11.29
N ALA A 174 -23.68 5.15 12.33
CA ALA A 174 -23.11 4.65 13.57
C ALA A 174 -24.01 3.57 14.19
N VAL A 175 -25.32 3.81 14.34
CA VAL A 175 -26.28 2.83 14.85
C VAL A 175 -26.28 1.54 14.03
N ALA A 176 -26.30 1.66 12.70
CA ALA A 176 -26.33 0.50 11.81
C ALA A 176 -25.05 -0.37 11.93
N LEU A 177 -23.88 0.27 11.98
CA LEU A 177 -22.58 -0.41 12.10
C LEU A 177 -22.38 -1.01 13.49
N THR A 178 -22.68 -0.26 14.56
CA THR A 178 -22.60 -0.75 15.95
C THR A 178 -23.53 -1.94 16.17
N LYS A 179 -24.73 -1.95 15.54
CA LYS A 179 -25.66 -3.09 15.62
C LYS A 179 -25.11 -4.36 14.97
N HIS A 180 -24.32 -4.21 13.91
CA HIS A 180 -23.70 -5.34 13.24
C HIS A 180 -22.50 -5.87 14.04
N ASP A 181 -21.55 -4.99 14.35
CA ASP A 181 -20.35 -5.32 15.13
C ASP A 181 -19.69 -4.02 15.63
N ALA A 182 -19.95 -3.67 16.90
CA ALA A 182 -19.44 -2.45 17.52
C ALA A 182 -17.91 -2.39 17.53
N VAL A 183 -17.26 -3.47 17.97
CA VAL A 183 -15.80 -3.53 18.11
C VAL A 183 -15.14 -3.42 16.75
N ARG A 184 -15.67 -4.10 15.74
CA ARG A 184 -15.15 -3.98 14.36
C ARG A 184 -15.37 -2.61 13.75
N ALA A 185 -16.52 -1.97 14.00
CA ALA A 185 -16.81 -0.64 13.50
C ALA A 185 -15.80 0.38 14.06
N HIS A 186 -15.60 0.38 15.38
CA HIS A 186 -14.62 1.25 16.03
C HIS A 186 -13.19 0.91 15.62
N ALA A 187 -12.78 -0.37 15.66
CA ALA A 187 -11.43 -0.77 15.24
C ALA A 187 -11.11 -0.29 13.81
N ARG A 188 -12.06 -0.43 12.87
CA ARG A 188 -11.85 -0.01 11.49
C ARG A 188 -11.91 1.49 11.30
N ASP A 189 -12.92 2.16 11.86
CA ASP A 189 -13.23 3.55 11.52
C ASP A 189 -12.53 4.57 12.42
N GLU A 190 -12.21 4.19 13.65
CA GLU A 190 -11.47 5.02 14.61
C GLU A 190 -9.98 4.69 14.58
N LEU A 191 -9.62 3.40 14.71
CA LEU A 191 -8.23 2.97 14.83
C LEU A 191 -7.56 2.67 13.48
N GLY A 192 -8.34 2.50 12.42
CA GLY A 192 -7.81 2.08 11.11
C GLY A 192 -7.30 0.63 11.10
N ILE A 193 -7.71 -0.19 12.06
CA ILE A 193 -7.31 -1.58 12.23
C ILE A 193 -8.38 -2.49 11.62
N ASP A 194 -7.96 -3.36 10.70
CA ASP A 194 -8.78 -4.49 10.29
C ASP A 194 -8.51 -5.69 11.21
N ILE A 195 -9.51 -6.09 11.98
CA ILE A 195 -9.42 -7.19 12.95
C ILE A 195 -9.14 -8.54 12.24
N ASP A 196 -9.57 -8.69 10.98
CA ASP A 196 -9.36 -9.93 10.24
C ASP A 196 -7.99 -9.97 9.53
N GLU A 197 -7.34 -8.82 9.38
CA GLU A 197 -6.07 -8.65 8.65
C GLU A 197 -4.99 -8.00 9.51
N LEU A 198 -4.92 -8.38 10.80
CA LEU A 198 -3.85 -7.98 11.69
C LEU A 198 -2.46 -8.30 11.10
N SER A 199 -1.50 -7.44 11.41
CA SER A 199 -0.11 -7.57 10.97
C SER A 199 0.44 -8.99 11.15
N ASN A 200 1.09 -9.54 10.11
CA ASN A 200 1.62 -10.92 10.10
C ASN A 200 3.17 -10.93 10.19
N PRO A 201 3.76 -11.19 11.37
CA PRO A 201 5.21 -11.11 11.57
C PRO A 201 5.99 -12.18 10.80
N TRP A 202 5.43 -13.39 10.68
CA TRP A 202 6.09 -14.50 9.98
C TRP A 202 6.20 -14.23 8.49
N GLN A 203 5.14 -13.71 7.88
CA GLN A 203 5.15 -13.37 6.46
C GLN A 203 6.17 -12.26 6.17
N ALA A 204 6.21 -11.20 6.99
CA ALA A 204 7.19 -10.13 6.86
C ALA A 204 8.63 -10.64 7.03
N ALA A 205 8.90 -11.43 8.06
CA ALA A 205 10.24 -11.97 8.34
C ALA A 205 10.75 -12.89 7.22
N ILE A 206 9.92 -13.84 6.77
CA ILE A 206 10.31 -14.81 5.74
C ILE A 206 10.48 -14.12 4.38
N SER A 207 9.56 -13.22 4.01
CA SER A 207 9.66 -12.49 2.75
C SER A 207 10.93 -11.64 2.69
N SER A 208 11.28 -10.94 3.78
CA SER A 208 12.52 -10.18 3.90
C SER A 208 13.76 -11.07 3.85
N MET A 209 13.78 -12.19 4.58
CA MET A 209 14.90 -13.14 4.58
C MET A 209 15.18 -13.71 3.19
N VAL A 210 14.12 -14.15 2.49
CA VAL A 210 14.24 -14.71 1.14
C VAL A 210 14.72 -13.64 0.18
N SER A 211 14.13 -12.44 0.23
CA SER A 211 14.50 -11.33 -0.64
C SER A 211 15.96 -10.90 -0.42
N PHE A 212 16.38 -10.76 0.84
CA PHE A 212 17.78 -10.49 1.21
C PHE A 212 18.73 -11.54 0.65
N THR A 213 18.37 -12.82 0.80
CA THR A 213 19.18 -13.92 0.29
C THR A 213 19.32 -13.87 -1.23
N VAL A 214 18.23 -13.57 -1.96
CA VAL A 214 18.24 -13.40 -3.42
C VAL A 214 19.13 -12.22 -3.83
N GLY A 215 18.98 -11.08 -3.17
CA GLY A 215 19.80 -9.89 -3.43
C GLY A 215 21.29 -10.11 -3.16
N GLY A 216 21.62 -10.63 -1.98
CA GLY A 216 23.00 -10.88 -1.56
C GLY A 216 23.65 -12.09 -2.24
N GLY A 217 22.87 -12.97 -2.87
CA GLY A 217 23.38 -14.07 -3.68
C GLY A 217 24.04 -13.59 -4.99
N VAL A 218 23.57 -12.47 -5.56
CA VAL A 218 24.08 -11.90 -6.82
C VAL A 218 25.60 -11.69 -6.81
N PRO A 219 26.20 -10.96 -5.85
CA PRO A 219 27.66 -10.74 -5.83
C PRO A 219 28.45 -12.03 -5.59
N ILE A 220 27.91 -13.00 -4.84
CA ILE A 220 28.58 -14.28 -4.58
C ILE A 220 28.67 -15.09 -5.88
N VAL A 221 27.56 -15.21 -6.61
CA VAL A 221 27.51 -15.90 -7.91
C VAL A 221 28.42 -15.21 -8.93
N ALA A 222 28.46 -13.88 -8.94
CA ALA A 222 29.34 -13.11 -9.81
C ALA A 222 30.84 -13.31 -9.50
N ALA A 223 31.18 -13.71 -8.28
CA ALA A 223 32.56 -13.89 -7.83
C ALA A 223 33.10 -15.32 -8.03
N VAL A 224 32.27 -16.34 -7.88
CA VAL A 224 32.73 -17.74 -7.67
C VAL A 224 33.50 -18.32 -8.87
N PHE A 225 33.20 -17.88 -10.08
CA PHE A 225 33.79 -18.43 -11.31
C PHE A 225 35.09 -17.73 -11.75
N LEU A 226 35.55 -16.71 -11.03
CA LEU A 226 36.66 -15.85 -11.46
C LEU A 226 37.87 -15.94 -10.52
N GLN A 227 38.93 -16.59 -11.00
CA GLN A 227 40.18 -16.73 -10.25
C GLN A 227 41.00 -15.45 -10.21
N ASN A 228 41.03 -14.70 -11.32
CA ASN A 228 41.78 -13.44 -11.41
C ASN A 228 41.13 -12.36 -10.52
N PRO A 229 41.87 -11.77 -9.55
CA PRO A 229 41.31 -10.79 -8.61
C PRO A 229 40.72 -9.55 -9.29
N THR A 230 41.35 -9.05 -10.35
CA THR A 230 40.90 -7.86 -11.08
C THR A 230 39.59 -8.12 -11.82
N TYR A 231 39.52 -9.22 -12.58
CA TYR A 231 38.28 -9.57 -13.30
C TYR A 231 37.14 -9.90 -12.33
N ARG A 232 37.44 -10.52 -11.18
CA ARG A 232 36.45 -10.77 -10.13
C ARG A 232 35.85 -9.49 -9.58
N LEU A 233 36.68 -8.48 -9.27
CA LEU A 233 36.23 -7.19 -8.77
C LEU A 233 35.31 -6.48 -9.79
N ILE A 234 35.71 -6.49 -11.06
CA ILE A 234 34.91 -5.91 -12.15
C ILE A 234 33.57 -6.64 -12.28
N SER A 235 33.58 -7.98 -12.27
CA SER A 235 32.37 -8.80 -12.37
C SER A 235 31.38 -8.53 -11.23
N VAL A 236 31.86 -8.54 -9.98
CA VAL A 236 31.02 -8.27 -8.80
C VAL A 236 30.42 -6.87 -8.86
N SER A 237 31.24 -5.87 -9.20
CA SER A 237 30.79 -4.47 -9.28
C SER A 237 29.79 -4.25 -10.42
N ALA A 238 30.02 -4.88 -11.57
CA ALA A 238 29.13 -4.82 -12.73
C ALA A 238 27.79 -5.52 -12.46
N ALA A 239 27.84 -6.73 -11.89
CA ALA A 239 26.64 -7.48 -11.51
C ALA A 239 25.81 -6.72 -10.47
N ALA A 240 26.45 -6.15 -9.44
CA ALA A 240 25.79 -5.34 -8.44
C ALA A 240 25.17 -4.08 -9.05
N THR A 241 25.89 -3.37 -9.93
CA THR A 241 25.37 -2.20 -10.64
C THR A 241 24.13 -2.52 -11.48
N ALA A 242 24.18 -3.62 -12.25
CA ALA A 242 23.05 -4.07 -13.05
C ALA A 242 21.84 -4.45 -12.17
N ALA A 243 22.09 -5.15 -11.07
CA ALA A 243 21.05 -5.55 -10.12
C ALA A 243 20.44 -4.34 -9.38
N LEU A 244 21.23 -3.33 -9.00
CA LEU A 244 20.74 -2.09 -8.39
C LEU A 244 19.83 -1.31 -9.35
N LEU A 245 20.20 -1.24 -10.63
CA LEU A 245 19.34 -0.63 -11.65
C LEU A 245 18.03 -1.40 -11.80
N ALA A 246 18.10 -2.74 -11.88
CA ALA A 246 16.92 -3.60 -11.99
C ALA A 246 16.00 -3.46 -10.77
N PHE A 247 16.53 -3.53 -9.54
CA PHE A 247 15.76 -3.33 -8.32
C PHE A 247 15.19 -1.92 -8.22
N GLY A 248 15.92 -0.90 -8.68
CA GLY A 248 15.41 0.47 -8.79
C GLY A 248 14.20 0.60 -9.71
N VAL A 249 14.22 -0.08 -10.86
CA VAL A 249 13.07 -0.10 -11.79
C VAL A 249 11.90 -0.90 -11.21
N ILE A 250 12.17 -2.11 -10.70
CA ILE A 250 11.15 -3.01 -10.14
C ILE A 250 10.46 -2.35 -8.93
N SER A 251 11.22 -1.79 -8.00
CA SER A 251 10.67 -1.10 -6.81
C SER A 251 9.78 0.08 -7.19
N ALA A 252 10.19 0.88 -8.19
CA ALA A 252 9.39 1.99 -8.67
C ALA A 252 8.14 1.53 -9.41
N TRP A 253 8.24 0.48 -10.21
CA TRP A 253 7.10 -0.09 -10.92
C TRP A 253 6.06 -0.64 -9.95
N LEU A 254 6.48 -1.40 -8.94
CA LEU A 254 5.60 -1.94 -7.91
C LEU A 254 4.98 -0.86 -7.02
N GLY A 255 5.72 0.23 -6.76
CA GLY A 255 5.27 1.35 -5.94
C GLY A 255 4.58 2.49 -6.71
N GLY A 256 4.35 2.36 -8.02
CA GLY A 256 3.76 3.42 -8.84
C GLY A 256 4.60 4.70 -8.97
N ALA A 257 5.90 4.64 -8.67
CA ALA A 257 6.80 5.80 -8.65
C ALA A 257 7.56 5.99 -9.97
N HIS A 258 8.18 7.16 -10.14
CA HIS A 258 9.00 7.45 -11.32
C HIS A 258 10.30 6.61 -11.33
N GLN A 259 10.40 5.67 -12.27
CA GLN A 259 11.46 4.66 -12.36
C GLN A 259 12.89 5.24 -12.33
N ILE A 260 13.19 6.24 -13.17
CA ILE A 260 14.55 6.81 -13.27
C ILE A 260 15.01 7.40 -11.92
N LYS A 261 14.14 8.10 -11.19
CA LYS A 261 14.49 8.73 -9.92
C LYS A 261 14.80 7.68 -8.85
N ALA A 262 14.04 6.59 -8.81
CA ALA A 262 14.28 5.48 -7.90
C ALA A 262 15.58 4.75 -8.23
N SER A 263 15.82 4.40 -9.50
CA SER A 263 17.06 3.75 -9.94
C SER A 263 18.29 4.57 -9.63
N ILE A 264 18.26 5.89 -9.86
CA ILE A 264 19.39 6.77 -9.51
C ILE A 264 19.66 6.74 -8.00
N ARG A 265 18.62 6.84 -7.17
CA ARG A 265 18.77 6.83 -5.70
C ARG A 265 19.43 5.53 -5.21
N VAL A 266 18.91 4.39 -5.68
CA VAL A 266 19.41 3.06 -5.32
C VAL A 266 20.85 2.86 -5.80
N LEU A 267 21.13 3.25 -7.04
CA LEU A 267 22.46 3.14 -7.63
C LEU A 267 23.50 3.99 -6.88
N LEU A 268 23.20 5.27 -6.63
CA LEU A 268 24.12 6.17 -5.94
C LEU A 268 24.38 5.71 -4.50
N GLY A 269 23.33 5.32 -3.77
CA GLY A 269 23.48 4.79 -2.42
C GLY A 269 24.36 3.53 -2.40
N GLY A 270 24.13 2.59 -3.31
CA GLY A 270 24.92 1.38 -3.44
C GLY A 270 26.39 1.66 -3.79
N TRP A 271 26.65 2.52 -4.77
CA TRP A 271 28.03 2.91 -5.15
C TRP A 271 28.78 3.60 -4.01
N ILE A 272 28.14 4.48 -3.26
CA ILE A 272 28.76 5.12 -2.09
C ILE A 272 29.13 4.06 -1.05
N ALA A 273 28.21 3.16 -0.70
CA ALA A 273 28.48 2.10 0.27
C ALA A 273 29.65 1.20 -0.16
N MET A 274 29.67 0.79 -1.43
CA MET A 274 30.75 -0.02 -2.02
C MET A 274 32.09 0.71 -2.05
N ALA A 275 32.10 1.99 -2.44
CA ALA A 275 33.33 2.79 -2.49
C ALA A 275 33.94 3.00 -1.10
N VAL A 276 33.10 3.32 -0.10
CA VAL A 276 33.52 3.51 1.29
C VAL A 276 34.08 2.22 1.87
N THR A 277 33.36 1.10 1.73
CA THR A 277 33.81 -0.19 2.26
C THR A 277 35.06 -0.70 1.58
N PHE A 278 35.18 -0.58 0.26
CA PHE A 278 36.42 -0.86 -0.47
C PHE A 278 37.59 0.00 0.03
N GLY A 279 37.36 1.30 0.25
CA GLY A 279 38.35 2.23 0.80
C GLY A 279 38.84 1.83 2.18
N VAL A 280 37.91 1.45 3.08
CA VAL A 280 38.22 0.90 4.41
C VAL A 280 39.07 -0.36 4.28
N GLY A 281 38.66 -1.30 3.43
CA GLY A 281 39.42 -2.51 3.14
C GLY A 281 40.86 -2.24 2.71
N ARG A 282 41.04 -1.29 1.79
CA ARG A 282 42.36 -0.87 1.33
C ARG A 282 43.19 -0.22 2.43
N LEU A 283 42.57 0.59 3.29
CA LEU A 283 43.26 1.25 4.40
C LEU A 283 43.83 0.23 5.39
N PHE A 284 43.05 -0.76 5.79
CA PHE A 284 43.45 -1.76 6.78
C PHE A 284 44.23 -2.94 6.19
N GLY A 285 44.13 -3.21 4.89
CA GLY A 285 44.97 -4.20 4.22
C GLY A 285 46.38 -3.72 3.91
N HIS A 286 46.62 -2.40 3.94
CA HIS A 286 47.96 -1.82 3.81
C HIS A 286 48.67 -1.83 5.17
N ASN A 287 49.12 -3.01 5.61
CA ASN A 287 50.18 -3.09 6.62
C ASN A 287 51.53 -3.12 5.89
N PRO A 288 52.34 -2.05 5.94
CA PRO A 288 53.72 -2.10 5.50
C PRO A 288 54.52 -2.88 6.55
N GLU A 289 54.86 -4.13 6.25
CA GLU A 289 56.06 -4.75 6.84
C GLU A 289 57.30 -4.37 6.02
#